data_AF-A0A4R1ZGI3-F1
#
_entry.id   AF-A0A4R1ZGI3-F1
#
_cell.length_a   1.000
_cell.length_b   1.000
_cell.length_c   1.000
_cell.angle_alpha   90.00
_cell.angle_beta   90.00
_cell.angle_gamma   90.00
#
_symmetry.space_group_name_H-M   'P 1'
#
loop_
_entity.id
_entity.type
_entity.pdbx_description
1 polymer ?
#
loop_
_entity_poly.entity_id
_entity_poly.type
_entity_poly.pdbx_seq_one_letter_code
_entity_poly.pdbx_strand_id
1 'polypeptide(L)'
;MEDKTVKRYYQLKQKQKEIEQELSELRGEIIQHCAELDLSELEVGSYKVKIVSQERKEFDESKLFAALPDPDVWRLLSKPDTSKIAGLIKLNVISEDTIKDTFSVKHLFLLQVDKK
;
A
#
# COMPACT_ATOMS: atom_id res chain seq x y z
N MET A 1 26.89 17.25 27.51
CA MET A 1 25.51 17.42 26.99
C MET A 1 24.70 18.09 28.08
N GLU A 2 24.12 19.26 27.80
CA GLU A 2 23.30 19.97 28.78
C GLU A 2 21.95 19.28 28.96
N ASP A 3 21.53 19.13 30.21
CA ASP A 3 20.28 18.49 30.64
C ASP A 3 19.04 19.07 29.91
N LYS A 4 19.09 20.36 29.58
CA LYS A 4 18.07 21.07 28.79
C LYS A 4 17.85 20.45 27.41
N THR A 5 18.90 19.98 26.75
CA THR A 5 18.81 19.41 25.39
C THR A 5 18.11 18.05 25.42
N VAL A 6 18.45 17.21 26.40
CA VAL A 6 17.82 15.89 26.59
C VAL A 6 16.36 16.04 26.99
N LYS A 7 16.05 16.96 27.91
CA LYS A 7 14.66 17.25 28.31
C LYS A 7 13.82 17.77 27.14
N ARG A 8 14.36 18.66 26.31
CA ARG A 8 13.67 19.17 25.13
C ARG A 8 13.44 18.06 24.09
N TYR A 9 14.42 17.19 23.88
CA TYR A 9 14.27 16.03 23.00
C TYR A 9 13.14 15.10 23.48
N TYR A 10 13.11 14.78 24.78
CA TYR A 10 12.06 13.92 25.34
C TYR A 10 10.66 14.55 25.19
N GLN A 11 10.52 15.84 25.46
CA GLN A 11 9.26 16.57 25.25
C GLN A 11 8.82 16.56 23.79
N LEU A 12 9.73 16.78 22.85
CA LEU A 12 9.43 16.71 21.42
C LEU A 12 9.01 15.31 21.01
N LYS A 13 9.61 14.28 21.59
CA LYS A 13 9.25 12.89 21.31
C LYS A 13 7.88 12.50 21.86
N GLN A 14 7.51 13.04 23.02
CA GLN A 14 6.13 12.90 23.53
C GLN A 14 5.13 13.60 22.62
N LYS A 15 5.39 14.85 22.24
CA LYS A 15 4.54 15.58 21.29
C LYS A 15 4.45 14.90 19.94
N GLN A 16 5.55 14.33 19.45
CA GLN A 16 5.55 13.55 18.22
C GLN A 16 4.55 12.41 18.31
N LYS A 17 4.54 11.67 19.43
CA LYS A 17 3.61 10.57 19.65
C LYS A 17 2.16 11.04 19.70
N GLU A 18 1.89 12.17 20.36
CA GLU A 18 0.55 12.79 20.39
C GLU A 18 0.09 13.21 18.99
N ILE A 19 0.97 13.86 18.20
CA ILE A 19 0.68 14.26 16.82
C ILE A 19 0.46 13.05 15.92
N GLU A 20 1.27 11.99 16.06
CA GLU A 20 1.09 10.75 15.30
C GLU A 20 -0.26 10.09 15.62
N GLN A 21 -0.67 10.11 16.89
CA GLN A 21 -1.96 9.59 17.31
C GLN A 21 -3.11 10.44 16.73
N GLU A 22 -3.04 11.76 16.87
CA GLU A 22 -4.06 12.69 16.33
C GLU A 22 -4.17 12.58 14.80
N LEU A 23 -3.05 12.47 14.08
CA LEU A 23 -3.03 12.23 12.63
C LEU A 23 -3.66 10.88 12.28
N SER A 24 -3.44 9.84 13.09
CA SER A 24 -4.05 8.53 12.86
C SER A 24 -5.56 8.56 13.08
N GLU A 25 -6.03 9.28 14.10
CA GLU A 25 -7.46 9.45 14.39
C GLU A 25 -8.14 10.23 13.26
N LEU A 26 -7.58 11.38 12.87
CA LEU A 26 -8.08 12.20 11.75
C LEU A 26 -8.09 11.43 10.43
N ARG A 27 -7.05 10.63 10.16
CA ARG A 27 -7.02 9.75 8.98
C ARG A 27 -8.17 8.75 9.01
N GLY A 28 -8.45 8.16 10.17
CA GLY A 28 -9.56 7.23 10.37
C GLY A 28 -10.90 7.90 10.09
N GLU A 29 -11.13 9.08 10.67
CA GLU A 29 -12.36 9.85 10.46
C GLU A 29 -12.57 10.22 8.99
N ILE A 30 -11.52 10.69 8.30
CA ILE A 30 -11.62 11.07 6.88
C ILE A 30 -11.92 9.84 6.00
N ILE A 31 -11.26 8.71 6.25
CA ILE A 31 -11.49 7.47 5.50
C ILE A 31 -12.91 6.97 5.76
N GLN A 32 -13.36 6.96 7.02
CA GLN A 32 -14.70 6.52 7.38
C GLN A 32 -15.76 7.40 6.71
N HIS A 33 -15.61 8.72 6.79
CA HIS A 33 -16.53 9.67 6.16
C HIS A 33 -16.62 9.47 4.64
N CYS A 34 -15.48 9.29 3.97
CA CYS A 34 -15.47 9.01 2.53
C CYS A 34 -16.05 7.62 2.19
N ALA A 35 -15.84 6.61 3.05
CA ALA A 35 -16.41 5.28 2.89
C ALA A 35 -17.94 5.29 3.07
N GLU A 36 -18.47 6.07 4.02
CA GLU A 36 -19.91 6.26 4.21
C GLU A 36 -20.58 6.93 3.00
N LEU A 37 -19.85 7.80 2.31
CA LEU A 37 -20.34 8.52 1.13
C LEU A 37 -20.04 7.78 -0.19
N ASP A 38 -19.33 6.66 -0.16
CA ASP A 38 -18.81 5.93 -1.33
C ASP A 38 -18.01 6.86 -2.30
N LEU A 39 -17.32 7.86 -1.73
CA LEU A 39 -16.57 8.88 -2.49
C LEU A 39 -15.07 8.59 -2.49
N SER A 40 -14.49 8.48 -3.69
CA SER A 40 -13.04 8.39 -3.87
C SER A 40 -12.34 9.77 -3.80
N GLU A 41 -13.10 10.87 -3.86
CA GLU A 41 -12.57 12.23 -3.84
C GLU A 41 -13.57 13.16 -3.14
N LEU A 42 -13.06 14.00 -2.25
CA LEU A 42 -13.83 14.96 -1.45
C LEU A 42 -13.09 16.30 -1.42
N GLU A 43 -13.77 17.40 -1.74
CA GLU A 43 -13.22 18.74 -1.58
C GLU A 43 -13.82 19.38 -0.32
N VAL A 44 -12.96 19.73 0.64
CA VAL A 44 -13.36 20.38 1.89
C VAL A 44 -12.66 21.73 2.01
N GLY A 45 -13.37 22.81 1.70
CA GLY A 45 -12.83 24.17 1.74
C GLY A 45 -11.67 24.37 0.77
N SER A 46 -10.46 24.63 1.30
CA SER A 46 -9.22 24.78 0.53
C SER A 46 -8.39 23.49 0.43
N TYR A 47 -8.92 22.36 0.90
CA TYR A 47 -8.23 21.08 0.91
C TYR A 47 -8.96 20.09 0.01
N LYS A 48 -8.18 19.39 -0.82
CA LYS A 48 -8.65 18.31 -1.67
C LYS A 48 -8.21 16.99 -1.06
N VAL A 49 -9.18 16.21 -0.61
CA VAL A 49 -9.00 14.87 -0.09
C VAL A 49 -9.25 13.88 -1.21
N LYS A 50 -8.31 12.97 -1.44
CA LYS A 50 -8.45 11.91 -2.42
C LYS A 50 -8.12 10.58 -1.77
N ILE A 51 -9.07 9.65 -1.83
CA ILE A 51 -8.88 8.27 -1.43
C ILE A 51 -8.59 7.47 -2.68
N VAL A 52 -7.31 7.15 -2.86
CA VAL A 52 -6.89 6.30 -3.96
C VAL A 52 -6.96 4.85 -3.49
N SER A 53 -7.93 4.10 -4.02
CA SER A 53 -7.95 2.64 -3.93
C SER A 53 -6.85 2.09 -4.85
N GLN A 54 -5.74 1.69 -4.25
CA GLN A 54 -4.67 0.98 -4.96
C GLN A 54 -4.90 -0.52 -4.81
N GLU A 55 -5.15 -1.19 -5.92
CA GLU A 55 -5.11 -2.64 -6.00
C GLU A 55 -3.65 -3.10 -6.03
N ARG A 56 -3.16 -3.61 -4.90
CA ARG A 56 -1.84 -4.23 -4.84
C ARG A 56 -2.00 -5.74 -4.92
N LYS A 57 -1.50 -6.31 -6.02
CA LYS A 57 -1.36 -7.77 -6.17
C LYS A 57 -0.17 -8.21 -5.31
N GLU A 58 -0.44 -8.85 -4.18
CA GLU A 58 0.57 -9.56 -3.41
C GLU A 58 0.63 -11.00 -3.90
N PHE A 59 1.70 -11.35 -4.61
CA PHE A 59 1.92 -12.72 -5.08
C PHE A 59 2.57 -13.54 -3.97
N ASP A 60 1.96 -14.68 -3.65
CA ASP A 60 2.53 -15.68 -2.77
C ASP A 60 3.65 -16.41 -3.51
N GLU A 61 4.89 -16.29 -3.05
CA GLU A 61 6.05 -16.98 -3.65
C GLU A 61 5.81 -18.48 -3.78
N SER A 62 5.33 -19.14 -2.72
CA SER A 62 5.11 -20.60 -2.73
C SER A 62 3.99 -21.01 -3.69
N LYS A 63 2.90 -20.24 -3.77
CA LYS A 63 1.80 -20.53 -4.70
C LYS A 63 2.19 -20.24 -6.13
N LEU A 64 2.89 -19.12 -6.36
CA LEU A 64 3.40 -18.75 -7.67
C LEU A 64 4.36 -19.82 -8.16
N PHE A 65 5.34 -20.22 -7.35
CA PHE A 65 6.26 -21.31 -7.68
C PHE A 65 5.54 -22.63 -7.99
N ALA A 66 4.56 -23.02 -7.17
CA ALA A 66 3.79 -24.25 -7.39
C ALA A 66 2.89 -24.21 -8.63
N ALA A 67 2.43 -23.01 -9.02
CA ALA A 67 1.63 -22.82 -10.22
C ALA A 67 2.47 -22.73 -11.49
N LEU A 68 3.76 -22.42 -11.38
CA LEU A 68 4.61 -22.37 -12.56
C LEU A 68 4.75 -23.78 -13.19
N PRO A 69 4.62 -23.88 -14.52
CA PRO A 69 4.75 -25.17 -15.21
C PRO A 69 6.19 -25.70 -15.21
N ASP A 70 7.18 -24.80 -15.06
CA ASP A 70 8.60 -25.15 -15.15
C ASP A 70 9.46 -24.35 -14.14
N PRO A 71 10.39 -25.02 -13.43
CA PRO A 71 11.25 -24.39 -12.43
C PRO A 71 12.26 -23.38 -13.01
N ASP A 72 12.62 -23.45 -14.30
CA ASP A 72 13.49 -22.43 -14.91
C ASP A 72 12.78 -21.08 -15.08
N VAL A 73 11.44 -21.08 -15.20
CA VAL A 73 10.64 -19.84 -15.18
C VAL A 73 10.75 -19.13 -13.84
N TRP A 74 10.79 -19.89 -12.74
CA TRP A 74 11.01 -19.34 -11.41
C TRP A 74 12.39 -18.68 -11.29
N ARG A 75 13.42 -19.27 -11.91
CA ARG A 75 14.78 -18.70 -11.87
C ARG A 75 14.84 -17.33 -12.56
N LEU A 76 14.10 -17.12 -13.65
CA LEU A 76 13.98 -15.82 -14.34
C LEU A 76 13.27 -14.77 -13.48
N LEU A 77 12.23 -15.18 -12.76
CA LEU A 77 11.50 -14.35 -11.80
C LEU A 77 12.38 -13.99 -10.59
N SER A 78 13.04 -14.99 -10.00
CA SER A 78 13.79 -15.00 -8.73
C SER A 78 13.01 -14.53 -7.50
N LYS A 79 11.99 -13.70 -7.68
CA LYS A 79 11.07 -13.17 -6.69
C LYS A 79 9.72 -12.87 -7.37
N PRO A 80 8.60 -12.91 -6.64
CA PRO A 80 7.30 -12.46 -7.14
C PRO A 80 7.35 -10.97 -7.51
N ASP A 81 7.50 -10.65 -8.79
CA ASP A 81 7.52 -9.28 -9.31
C ASP A 81 6.49 -9.13 -10.42
N THR A 82 5.48 -8.29 -10.19
CA THR A 82 4.35 -8.09 -11.11
C THR A 82 4.79 -7.71 -12.53
N SER A 83 5.90 -6.98 -12.66
CA SER A 83 6.44 -6.57 -13.96
C SER A 83 7.02 -7.76 -14.73
N LYS A 84 7.74 -8.64 -14.02
CA LYS A 84 8.30 -9.86 -14.60
C LYS A 84 7.22 -10.88 -14.95
N ILE A 85 6.24 -11.05 -14.07
CA ILE A 85 5.08 -11.94 -14.30
C ILE A 85 4.33 -11.48 -15.56
N ALA A 86 4.04 -10.18 -15.68
CA ALA A 86 3.41 -9.63 -16.89
C ALA A 86 4.26 -9.85 -18.15
N GLY A 87 5.59 -9.75 -18.03
CA GLY A 87 6.52 -10.08 -19.12
C GLY A 87 6.43 -11.54 -19.57
N LEU A 88 6.37 -12.48 -18.63
CA LEU A 88 6.28 -13.91 -18.92
C LEU A 88 4.92 -14.30 -19.52
N ILE A 89 3.83 -13.65 -19.09
CA ILE A 89 2.51 -13.80 -19.73
C ILE A 89 2.56 -13.32 -21.18
N LYS A 90 3.15 -12.15 -21.42
CA LYS A 90 3.30 -11.61 -22.79
C LYS A 90 4.15 -12.49 -23.69
N LEU A 91 5.15 -13.15 -23.12
CA LEU A 91 5.99 -14.13 -23.81
C LEU A 91 5.31 -15.50 -23.96
N ASN A 92 4.07 -15.65 -23.49
CA ASN A 92 3.27 -16.88 -23.54
C ASN A 92 3.93 -18.06 -22.80
N VAL A 93 4.78 -17.75 -21.81
CA VAL A 93 5.49 -18.73 -20.98
C VAL A 93 4.60 -19.23 -19.85
N ILE A 94 3.72 -18.35 -19.35
CA ILE A 94 2.71 -18.64 -18.32
C ILE A 94 1.38 -18.02 -18.74
N SER A 95 0.26 -18.60 -18.29
CA SER A 95 -1.07 -18.05 -18.55
C SER A 95 -1.55 -17.20 -17.38
N GLU A 96 -2.40 -16.21 -17.66
CA GLU A 96 -3.05 -15.39 -16.61
C GLU A 96 -3.88 -16.26 -15.65
N ASP A 97 -4.47 -17.34 -16.16
CA ASP A 97 -5.25 -18.30 -15.38
C ASP A 97 -4.39 -19.04 -14.34
N THR A 98 -3.17 -19.41 -14.74
CA THR A 98 -2.20 -20.12 -13.89
C THR A 98 -1.80 -19.29 -12.67
N ILE A 99 -1.65 -17.97 -12.83
CA ILE A 99 -1.24 -17.08 -11.73
C ILE A 99 -2.43 -16.52 -10.95
N LYS A 100 -3.67 -16.70 -11.41
CA LYS A 100 -4.85 -16.05 -10.83
C LYS A 100 -5.07 -16.39 -9.35
N ASP A 101 -4.78 -17.63 -8.96
CA ASP A 101 -4.87 -18.11 -7.58
C ASP A 101 -3.56 -17.93 -6.77
N THR A 102 -2.54 -17.35 -7.39
CA THR A 102 -1.21 -17.16 -6.78
C THR A 102 -1.04 -15.78 -6.17
N PHE A 103 -1.93 -14.84 -6.46
CA PHE A 103 -1.92 -13.52 -5.85
C PHE A 103 -3.21 -13.23 -5.11
N SER A 104 -3.06 -12.50 -4.01
CA SER A 104 -4.17 -11.85 -3.33
C SER A 104 -4.19 -10.38 -3.74
N VAL A 105 -5.36 -9.90 -4.17
CA VAL A 105 -5.56 -8.46 -4.40
C VAL A 105 -5.89 -7.83 -3.05
N LYS A 106 -4.94 -7.09 -2.49
CA LYS A 106 -5.25 -6.19 -1.37
C LYS A 106 -5.64 -4.84 -1.90
N HIS A 107 -6.79 -4.36 -1.45
CA HIS A 107 -7.22 -2.99 -1.63
C HIS A 107 -6.54 -2.15 -0.54
N LEU A 108 -5.57 -1.33 -0.93
CA LEU A 108 -5.02 -0.31 -0.05
C LEU A 108 -5.73 1.01 -0.32
N PHE A 109 -6.23 1.64 0.74
CA PHE A 109 -6.77 2.99 0.69
C PHE A 109 -5.67 3.97 1.07
N LEU A 110 -5.15 4.68 0.06
CA LEU A 110 -4.21 5.75 0.28
C LEU A 110 -4.97 7.07 0.40
N LEU A 111 -4.99 7.63 1.61
CA LEU A 111 -5.47 8.98 1.85
C LEU A 111 -4.42 9.99 1.37
N GLN A 112 -4.76 10.79 0.38
CA GLN A 112 -3.99 11.94 -0.08
C GLN A 112 -4.77 13.21 0.28
N VAL A 113 -4.11 14.16 0.92
CA VAL A 113 -4.68 15.47 1.22
C VAL A 113 -3.79 16.52 0.60
N ASP A 114 -4.30 17.21 -0.42
CA ASP A 114 -3.62 18.28 -1.13
C ASP A 114 -4.24 19.62 -0.74
N LYS A 115 -3.41 20.66 -0.64
CA LYS A 115 -3.89 22.02 -0.41
C LYS A 115 -4.00 22.72 -1.77
N LYS A 116 -5.18 23.27 -2.04
CA LYS A 116 -5.49 24.00 -3.28
C LYS A 116 -4.86 25.39 -3.30
#